data_AF-A0ABD6D2G1-F1
#
_entry.id   AF-A0ABD6D2G1-F1
#
_cell.length_a   1.000
_cell.length_b   1.000
_cell.length_c   1.000
_cell.angle_alpha   90.00
_cell.angle_beta   90.00
_cell.angle_gamma   90.00
#
_symmetry.space_group_name_H-M   'P 1'
#
loop_
_entity.id
_entity.type
_entity.pdbx_description
1 polymer ?
#
loop_
_entity_poly.entity_id
_entity_poly.type
_entity_poly.pdbx_seq_one_letter_code
_entity_poly.pdbx_strand_id
1 'polypeptide(L)'
;MHSLPITRMAAVCKGYGPGRLPYADRREIGAGYAMATTAMVAAVTFVLIGQIPGVSEATTIGPFWFGYLGIPSGIAAVQTAAAAIPVVMPSAFVSGVVVWRVASSEHSRFGSVAGVAATGLTYPIGSLVVGGVLTIPSVLQDLGQLRLLSLVSELLAGTAYLGLFFGIPVFVFTFWLTLPLGALGGSIYERTRTA
;
A
#
# COMPACT_ATOMS: atom_id res chain seq x y z
N MET A 1 4.40 -28.60 -23.88
CA MET A 1 5.11 -27.47 -23.24
C MET A 1 4.37 -26.19 -23.60
N HIS A 2 3.50 -25.69 -22.71
CA HIS A 2 2.69 -24.48 -22.93
C HIS A 2 3.25 -23.33 -22.08
N SER A 3 4.05 -22.45 -22.70
CA SER A 3 4.56 -21.20 -22.10
C SER A 3 3.85 -19.95 -22.63
N LEU A 4 2.67 -20.11 -23.24
CA LEU A 4 1.89 -19.06 -23.88
C LEU A 4 1.35 -17.91 -22.97
N PRO A 5 1.14 -18.05 -21.63
CA PRO A 5 0.54 -16.94 -20.87
C PRO A 5 1.53 -15.80 -20.56
N ILE A 6 2.83 -16.09 -20.41
CA ILE A 6 3.83 -15.11 -19.97
C ILE A 6 4.14 -14.10 -21.08
N THR A 7 4.20 -14.56 -22.33
CA THR A 7 4.53 -13.71 -23.49
C THR A 7 3.43 -12.70 -23.79
N ARG A 8 2.15 -13.07 -23.60
CA ARG A 8 1.02 -12.12 -23.72
C ARG A 8 1.02 -11.08 -22.61
N MET A 9 1.29 -11.48 -21.36
CA MET A 9 1.44 -10.52 -20.26
C MET A 9 2.60 -9.56 -20.52
N ALA A 10 3.75 -10.04 -21.01
CA ALA A 10 4.87 -9.19 -21.38
C ALA A 10 4.54 -8.21 -22.52
N ALA A 11 3.79 -8.65 -23.54
CA ALA A 11 3.35 -7.79 -24.64
C ALA A 11 2.37 -6.69 -24.19
N VAL A 12 1.42 -7.02 -23.32
CA VAL A 12 0.51 -6.03 -22.71
C VAL A 12 1.28 -5.07 -21.81
N CYS A 13 2.24 -5.55 -21.02
CA CYS A 13 3.13 -4.73 -20.21
C CYS A 13 4.08 -3.85 -21.05
N LYS A 14 4.45 -4.23 -22.28
CA LYS A 14 5.20 -3.35 -23.19
C LYS A 14 4.32 -2.34 -23.92
N GLY A 15 3.09 -2.71 -24.29
CA GLY A 15 2.16 -1.82 -25.02
C GLY A 15 1.46 -0.78 -24.13
N TYR A 16 1.09 -1.18 -22.90
CA TYR A 16 0.35 -0.35 -21.93
C TYR A 16 1.01 -0.27 -20.55
N GLY A 17 2.11 -0.99 -20.33
CA GLY A 17 2.71 -1.08 -19.01
C GLY A 17 3.78 -0.04 -18.72
N PRO A 18 4.52 -0.24 -17.62
CA PRO A 18 5.23 0.83 -16.93
C PRO A 18 6.31 1.51 -17.76
N GLY A 19 6.86 0.91 -18.82
CA GLY A 19 7.88 1.54 -19.68
C GLY A 19 7.47 2.85 -20.36
N ARG A 20 6.18 3.24 -20.31
CA ARG A 20 5.71 4.56 -20.76
C ARG A 20 5.53 5.59 -19.63
N LEU A 21 5.67 5.15 -18.38
CA LEU A 21 5.60 6.02 -17.20
C LEU A 21 6.96 6.71 -16.97
N PRO A 22 6.95 7.94 -16.44
CA PRO A 22 8.17 8.69 -16.21
C PRO A 22 9.19 7.88 -15.39
N TYR A 23 10.40 7.72 -15.94
CA TYR A 23 11.54 7.05 -15.29
C TYR A 23 11.35 5.57 -14.94
N ALA A 24 10.36 4.88 -15.50
CA ALA A 24 10.12 3.47 -15.23
C ALA A 24 11.23 2.52 -15.72
N ASP A 25 12.14 2.99 -16.59
CA ASP A 25 13.36 2.28 -16.97
C ASP A 25 14.29 2.04 -15.76
N ARG A 26 14.20 2.88 -14.74
CA ARG A 26 14.95 2.71 -13.49
C ARG A 26 14.30 1.61 -12.66
N ARG A 27 15.12 0.64 -12.23
CA ARG A 27 14.69 -0.54 -11.45
C ARG A 27 13.85 -0.15 -10.24
N GLU A 28 14.28 0.83 -9.49
CA GLU A 28 13.56 1.27 -8.30
C GLU A 28 12.20 1.91 -8.60
N ILE A 29 12.09 2.71 -9.65
CA ILE A 29 10.88 3.46 -9.99
C ILE A 29 9.86 2.52 -10.65
N GLY A 30 10.32 1.63 -11.53
CA GLY A 30 9.49 0.56 -12.07
C GLY A 30 8.90 -0.34 -10.97
N ALA A 31 9.69 -0.68 -9.95
CA ALA A 31 9.20 -1.44 -8.79
C ALA A 31 8.16 -0.64 -7.99
N GLY A 32 8.38 0.66 -7.81
CA GLY A 32 7.38 1.55 -7.21
C GLY A 32 6.04 1.49 -7.93
N TYR A 33 6.02 1.61 -9.26
CA TYR A 33 4.79 1.49 -10.04
C TYR A 33 4.14 0.11 -9.90
N ALA A 34 4.93 -0.97 -9.95
CA ALA A 34 4.43 -2.32 -9.74
C ALA A 34 3.74 -2.46 -8.37
N MET A 35 4.38 -1.97 -7.29
CA MET A 35 3.79 -2.03 -5.95
C MET A 35 2.54 -1.16 -5.82
N ALA A 36 2.52 0.04 -6.40
CA ALA A 36 1.31 0.87 -6.44
C ALA A 36 0.14 0.19 -7.16
N THR A 37 0.40 -0.50 -8.27
CA THR A 37 -0.65 -1.27 -8.97
C THR A 37 -1.13 -2.46 -8.14
N THR A 38 -0.23 -3.14 -7.42
CA THR A 38 -0.63 -4.27 -6.56
C THR A 38 -1.47 -3.80 -5.38
N ALA A 39 -1.17 -2.62 -4.82
CA ALA A 39 -1.97 -2.01 -3.77
C ALA A 39 -3.37 -1.63 -4.28
N MET A 40 -3.47 -1.12 -5.52
CA MET A 40 -4.77 -0.85 -6.16
C MET A 40 -5.58 -2.14 -6.36
N VAL A 41 -4.94 -3.21 -6.84
CA VAL A 41 -5.59 -4.54 -6.97
C VAL A 41 -6.06 -5.05 -5.61
N ALA A 42 -5.26 -4.90 -4.55
CA ALA A 42 -5.66 -5.26 -3.20
C ALA A 42 -6.89 -4.46 -2.74
N ALA A 43 -6.90 -3.14 -2.94
CA ALA A 43 -8.03 -2.28 -2.60
C ALA A 43 -9.32 -2.72 -3.31
N VAL A 44 -9.26 -2.96 -4.63
CA VAL A 44 -10.40 -3.47 -5.40
C VAL A 44 -10.85 -4.84 -4.89
N THR A 45 -9.90 -5.72 -4.57
CA THR A 45 -10.21 -7.06 -4.06
C THR A 45 -10.93 -6.99 -2.70
N PHE A 46 -10.50 -6.09 -1.80
CA PHE A 46 -11.21 -5.86 -0.54
C PHE A 46 -12.63 -5.32 -0.74
N VAL A 47 -12.83 -4.39 -1.69
CA VAL A 47 -14.18 -3.90 -2.04
C VAL A 47 -15.07 -5.05 -2.49
N LEU A 48 -14.56 -5.93 -3.36
CA LEU A 48 -15.30 -7.08 -3.89
C LEU A 48 -15.62 -8.10 -2.79
N ILE A 49 -14.65 -8.41 -1.93
CA ILE A 49 -14.84 -9.33 -0.78
C ILE A 49 -15.91 -8.76 0.18
N GLY A 50 -15.93 -7.44 0.39
CA GLY A 50 -16.95 -6.78 1.21
C GLY A 50 -18.37 -6.87 0.67
N GLN A 51 -18.56 -7.20 -0.63
CA GLN A 51 -19.88 -7.41 -1.21
C GLN A 51 -20.41 -8.83 -0.99
N ILE A 52 -19.59 -9.75 -0.48
CA ILE A 52 -20.02 -11.13 -0.22
C ILE A 52 -20.95 -11.13 1.01
N PRO A 53 -22.19 -11.64 0.89
CA PRO A 53 -23.13 -11.69 2.01
C PRO A 53 -22.53 -12.38 3.24
N GLY A 54 -22.74 -11.81 4.42
CA GLY A 54 -22.23 -12.33 5.68
C GLY A 54 -20.74 -12.07 5.98
N VAL A 55 -19.94 -11.62 5.00
CA VAL A 55 -18.51 -11.31 5.25
C VAL A 55 -18.35 -10.07 6.11
N SER A 56 -19.11 -9.01 5.83
CA SER A 56 -19.04 -7.78 6.64
C SER A 56 -19.44 -8.06 8.08
N GLU A 57 -20.54 -8.79 8.30
CA GLU A 57 -21.01 -9.21 9.62
C GLU A 57 -19.99 -10.09 10.36
N ALA A 58 -19.41 -11.08 9.67
CA ALA A 58 -18.42 -11.99 10.26
C ALA A 58 -17.07 -11.31 10.58
N THR A 59 -16.76 -10.21 9.88
CA THR A 59 -15.49 -9.51 10.05
C THR A 59 -15.57 -8.25 10.90
N THR A 60 -16.77 -7.78 11.21
CA THR A 60 -16.99 -6.58 11.99
C THR A 60 -16.74 -6.87 13.47
N ILE A 61 -15.63 -6.37 13.99
CA ILE A 61 -15.23 -6.53 15.39
C ILE A 61 -15.16 -5.16 16.06
N GLY A 62 -15.86 -5.03 17.19
CA GLY A 62 -15.71 -3.90 18.12
C GLY A 62 -16.92 -2.97 18.21
N PRO A 63 -16.98 -2.14 19.27
CA PRO A 63 -18.03 -1.14 19.42
C PRO A 63 -17.86 0.03 18.43
N PHE A 64 -18.98 0.65 18.04
CA PHE A 64 -19.03 1.75 17.06
C PHE A 64 -18.09 2.94 17.37
N TRP A 65 -17.75 3.16 18.64
CA TRP A 65 -16.91 4.27 19.10
C TRP A 65 -15.40 4.00 19.03
N PHE A 66 -14.97 2.76 18.74
CA PHE A 66 -13.57 2.40 18.49
C PHE A 66 -13.21 2.34 16.98
N GLY A 67 -14.19 2.63 16.11
CA GLY A 67 -14.09 2.38 14.68
C GLY A 67 -14.30 0.89 14.40
N TYR A 68 -15.25 0.56 13.53
CA TYR A 68 -15.45 -0.82 13.11
C TYR A 68 -14.18 -1.33 12.41
N LEU A 69 -13.49 -2.29 13.03
CA LEU A 69 -12.48 -3.10 12.36
C LEU A 69 -13.23 -4.22 11.64
N GLY A 70 -13.46 -4.05 10.34
CA GLY A 70 -14.13 -5.03 9.49
C GLY A 70 -14.03 -4.66 8.02
N ILE A 71 -14.41 -5.58 7.14
CA ILE A 71 -14.55 -5.26 5.71
C ILE A 71 -15.89 -4.52 5.54
N PRO A 72 -15.89 -3.23 5.19
CA PRO A 72 -17.13 -2.53 4.88
C PRO A 72 -17.84 -3.17 3.68
N SER A 73 -19.18 -3.15 3.67
CA SER A 73 -20.01 -3.63 2.55
C SER A 73 -20.73 -2.48 1.85
N GLY A 74 -21.26 -2.75 0.65
CA GLY A 74 -22.07 -1.78 -0.10
C GLY A 74 -21.31 -0.48 -0.40
N ILE A 75 -22.02 0.66 -0.28
CA ILE A 75 -21.45 1.98 -0.59
C ILE A 75 -20.32 2.39 0.35
N ALA A 76 -20.35 1.94 1.60
CA ALA A 76 -19.30 2.23 2.57
C ALA A 76 -17.95 1.66 2.11
N ALA A 77 -17.96 0.47 1.50
CA ALA A 77 -16.75 -0.15 0.95
C ALA A 77 -16.08 0.71 -0.11
N VAL A 78 -16.89 1.24 -1.02
CA VAL A 78 -16.43 2.10 -2.11
C VAL A 78 -15.89 3.41 -1.55
N GLN A 79 -16.57 4.01 -0.57
CA GLN A 79 -16.14 5.26 0.07
C GLN A 79 -14.81 5.08 0.83
N THR A 80 -14.67 4.00 1.61
CA THR A 80 -13.44 3.72 2.36
C THR A 80 -12.27 3.46 1.39
N ALA A 81 -12.48 2.69 0.33
CA ALA A 81 -11.46 2.47 -0.68
C ALA A 81 -11.08 3.77 -1.42
N ALA A 82 -12.07 4.57 -1.82
CA ALA A 82 -11.83 5.86 -2.48
C ALA A 82 -11.05 6.84 -1.59
N ALA A 83 -11.31 6.84 -0.27
CA ALA A 83 -10.56 7.65 0.69
C ALA A 83 -9.14 7.11 0.94
N ALA A 84 -8.95 5.78 0.94
CA ALA A 84 -7.67 5.15 1.20
C ALA A 84 -6.70 5.19 0.01
N ILE A 85 -7.21 5.06 -1.23
CA ILE A 85 -6.40 4.99 -2.46
C ILE A 85 -5.38 6.14 -2.59
N PRO A 86 -5.75 7.42 -2.37
CA PRO A 86 -4.81 8.55 -2.46
C PRO A 86 -3.64 8.49 -1.49
N VAL A 87 -3.74 7.71 -0.42
CA VAL A 87 -2.67 7.53 0.56
C VAL A 87 -1.93 6.23 0.31
N VAL A 88 -2.66 5.11 0.17
CA VAL A 88 -2.07 3.77 0.06
C VAL A 88 -1.26 3.61 -1.23
N MET A 89 -1.74 4.15 -2.36
CA MET A 89 -1.02 4.02 -3.63
C MET A 89 0.34 4.74 -3.60
N PRO A 90 0.45 6.03 -3.19
CA PRO A 90 1.74 6.68 -3.02
C PRO A 90 2.64 6.01 -1.97
N SER A 91 2.09 5.57 -0.84
CA SER A 91 2.87 4.86 0.18
C SER A 91 3.45 3.55 -0.36
N ALA A 92 2.66 2.79 -1.13
CA ALA A 92 3.10 1.57 -1.80
C ALA A 92 4.18 1.87 -2.85
N PHE A 93 4.01 2.95 -3.63
CA PHE A 93 5.04 3.39 -4.57
C PHE A 93 6.38 3.68 -3.87
N VAL A 94 6.36 4.53 -2.84
CA VAL A 94 7.57 4.89 -2.09
C VAL A 94 8.19 3.65 -1.44
N SER A 95 7.38 2.77 -0.87
CA SER A 95 7.87 1.52 -0.27
C SER A 95 8.59 0.63 -1.29
N GLY A 96 8.04 0.49 -2.49
CA GLY A 96 8.65 -0.27 -3.59
C GLY A 96 9.97 0.33 -4.04
N VAL A 97 10.02 1.66 -4.20
CA VAL A 97 11.25 2.39 -4.53
C VAL A 97 12.32 2.16 -3.47
N VAL A 98 11.98 2.33 -2.19
CA VAL A 98 12.93 2.17 -1.08
C VAL A 98 13.49 0.75 -1.02
N VAL A 99 12.63 -0.27 -1.08
CA VAL A 99 13.06 -1.66 -1.00
C VAL A 99 13.94 -2.04 -2.19
N TRP A 100 13.58 -1.67 -3.42
CA TRP A 100 14.40 -2.00 -4.60
C TRP A 100 15.67 -1.15 -4.73
N ARG A 101 15.78 -0.03 -4.02
CA ARG A 101 17.04 0.72 -3.89
C ARG A 101 18.00 0.10 -2.89
N VAL A 102 17.49 -0.38 -1.76
CA VAL A 102 18.34 -0.92 -0.69
C VAL A 102 18.73 -2.37 -0.94
N ALA A 103 17.84 -3.16 -1.55
CA ALA A 103 18.04 -4.60 -1.63
C ALA A 103 18.79 -5.02 -2.91
N SER A 104 19.85 -5.82 -2.74
CA SER A 104 20.70 -6.33 -3.83
C SER A 104 20.03 -7.49 -4.58
N SER A 105 20.18 -7.51 -5.91
CA SER A 105 19.45 -8.40 -6.82
C SER A 105 20.03 -9.82 -6.95
N GLU A 106 20.90 -10.26 -6.05
CA GLU A 106 21.71 -11.48 -6.26
C GLU A 106 20.93 -12.80 -6.09
N HIS A 107 19.67 -12.75 -5.64
CA HIS A 107 18.90 -13.94 -5.27
C HIS A 107 17.75 -14.21 -6.24
N SER A 108 17.55 -15.47 -6.65
CA SER A 108 16.49 -15.82 -7.64
C SER A 108 15.06 -15.61 -7.13
N ARG A 109 14.85 -15.50 -5.81
CA ARG A 109 13.56 -15.20 -5.17
C ARG A 109 13.43 -13.75 -4.71
N PHE A 110 14.35 -12.88 -5.13
CA PHE A 110 14.40 -11.49 -4.71
C PHE A 110 13.04 -10.78 -4.87
N GLY A 111 12.41 -10.89 -6.04
CA GLY A 111 11.16 -10.17 -6.33
C GLY A 111 10.04 -10.46 -5.33
N SER A 112 9.85 -11.72 -4.93
CA SER A 112 8.81 -12.09 -3.96
C SER A 112 9.11 -11.56 -2.56
N VAL A 113 10.35 -11.68 -2.10
CA VAL A 113 10.77 -11.21 -0.76
C VAL A 113 10.70 -9.68 -0.70
N ALA A 114 11.17 -9.01 -1.74
CA ALA A 114 11.12 -7.56 -1.87
C ALA A 114 9.67 -7.05 -1.92
N GLY A 115 8.76 -7.76 -2.59
CA GLY A 115 7.34 -7.43 -2.63
C GLY A 115 6.66 -7.53 -1.25
N VAL A 116 6.97 -8.58 -0.48
CA VAL A 116 6.52 -8.74 0.91
C VAL A 116 7.07 -7.60 1.79
N ALA A 117 8.36 -7.30 1.67
CA ALA A 117 8.99 -6.22 2.42
C ALA A 117 8.39 -4.85 2.09
N ALA A 118 8.16 -4.54 0.81
CA ALA A 118 7.53 -3.29 0.38
C ALA A 118 6.09 -3.19 0.91
N THR A 119 5.34 -4.29 0.88
CA THR A 119 4.00 -4.34 1.47
C THR A 119 4.04 -4.04 2.97
N GLY A 120 4.94 -4.67 3.71
CA GLY A 120 5.14 -4.39 5.13
C GLY A 120 5.50 -2.93 5.40
N LEU A 121 6.37 -2.34 4.57
CA LEU A 121 6.80 -0.94 4.68
C LEU A 121 5.70 0.07 4.26
N THR A 122 4.70 -0.37 3.49
CA THR A 122 3.56 0.48 3.09
C THR A 122 2.73 0.93 4.30
N TYR A 123 2.58 0.08 5.33
CA TYR A 123 1.81 0.39 6.54
C TYR A 123 2.41 1.54 7.35
N PRO A 124 3.69 1.49 7.80
CA PRO A 124 4.27 2.60 8.54
C PRO A 124 4.39 3.87 7.69
N ILE A 125 4.70 3.77 6.39
CA ILE A 125 4.71 4.94 5.50
C ILE A 125 3.31 5.54 5.38
N GLY A 126 2.28 4.71 5.22
CA GLY A 126 0.88 5.14 5.20
C GLY A 126 0.47 5.83 6.48
N SER A 127 0.80 5.26 7.65
CA SER A 127 0.53 5.88 8.95
C SER A 127 1.23 7.23 9.11
N LEU A 128 2.46 7.37 8.61
CA LEU A 128 3.17 8.66 8.58
C LEU A 128 2.47 9.69 7.70
N VAL A 129 2.01 9.28 6.50
CA VAL A 129 1.27 10.17 5.59
C VAL A 129 -0.06 10.60 6.21
N VAL A 130 -0.85 9.68 6.75
CA VAL A 130 -2.13 10.00 7.40
C VAL A 130 -1.90 10.92 8.60
N GLY A 131 -0.96 10.59 9.48
CA GLY A 131 -0.66 11.43 10.64
C GLY A 131 -0.18 12.82 10.22
N GLY A 132 0.68 12.91 9.21
CA GLY A 132 1.09 14.18 8.61
C GLY A 132 -0.10 15.01 8.14
N VAL A 133 -0.98 14.43 7.32
CA VAL A 133 -2.18 15.12 6.80
C VAL A 133 -3.10 15.59 7.93
N LEU A 134 -3.33 14.75 8.94
CA LEU A 134 -4.20 15.09 10.07
C LEU A 134 -3.62 16.17 10.99
N THR A 135 -2.29 16.37 10.99
CA THR A 135 -1.65 17.47 11.73
C THR A 135 -1.63 18.79 10.95
N ILE A 136 -1.90 18.82 9.64
CA ILE A 136 -1.90 20.07 8.86
C ILE A 136 -2.87 21.12 9.44
N PRO A 137 -4.13 20.78 9.82
CA PRO A 137 -5.05 21.75 10.41
C PRO A 137 -4.55 22.35 11.73
N SER A 138 -3.95 21.54 12.61
CA SER A 138 -3.37 22.05 13.87
C SER A 138 -2.16 22.96 13.61
N VAL A 139 -1.31 22.59 12.64
CA VAL A 139 -0.18 23.42 12.19
C VAL A 139 -0.66 24.78 11.65
N LEU A 140 -1.73 24.81 10.86
CA LEU A 140 -2.29 26.03 10.29
C LEU A 140 -2.91 26.96 11.35
N GLN A 141 -3.39 26.41 12.46
CA GLN A 141 -3.89 27.18 13.59
C GLN A 141 -2.77 27.77 14.45
N ASP A 142 -1.64 27.06 14.58
CA ASP A 142 -0.49 27.43 15.43
C ASP A 142 0.63 28.21 14.71
N LEU A 143 0.50 28.48 13.40
CA LEU A 143 1.48 29.27 12.62
C LEU A 143 1.74 30.69 13.18
N GLY A 144 0.90 31.16 14.11
CA GLY A 144 1.11 32.41 14.87
C GLY A 144 2.12 32.32 16.03
N GLN A 145 2.50 31.12 16.48
CA GLN A 145 3.43 30.90 17.59
C GLN A 145 4.49 29.87 17.17
N LEU A 146 5.65 30.35 16.70
CA LEU A 146 6.84 29.59 16.28
C LEU A 146 7.31 28.53 17.32
N ARG A 147 6.61 27.40 17.45
CA ARG A 147 6.97 26.26 18.31
C ARG A 147 7.24 25.02 17.46
N LEU A 148 8.29 25.09 16.66
CA LEU A 148 8.71 24.02 15.76
C LEU A 148 9.01 22.69 16.50
N LEU A 149 9.45 22.77 17.76
CA LEU A 149 9.72 21.61 18.61
C LEU A 149 8.45 20.90 19.12
N SER A 150 7.37 21.63 19.44
CA SER A 150 6.10 20.98 19.82
C SER A 150 5.47 20.27 18.63
N LEU A 151 5.59 20.87 17.44
CA LEU A 151 5.08 20.32 16.18
C LEU A 151 5.66 18.94 15.85
N VAL A 152 6.99 18.79 15.96
CA VAL A 152 7.67 17.52 15.70
C VAL A 152 7.25 16.46 16.71
N SER A 153 7.11 16.84 17.99
CA SER A 153 6.65 15.93 19.04
C SER A 153 5.19 15.50 18.87
N GLU A 154 4.31 16.40 18.44
CA GLU A 154 2.90 16.10 18.16
C GLU A 154 2.74 15.26 16.90
N LEU A 155 3.52 15.52 15.86
CA LEU A 155 3.55 14.69 14.67
C LEU A 155 4.04 13.28 14.99
N LEU A 156 5.12 13.14 15.77
CA LEU A 156 5.63 11.84 16.22
C LEU A 156 4.62 11.13 17.13
N ALA A 157 4.00 11.84 18.07
CA ALA A 157 3.00 11.26 18.96
C ALA A 157 1.73 10.83 18.20
N GLY A 158 1.25 11.68 17.29
CA GLY A 158 0.08 11.42 16.45
C GLY A 158 0.33 10.28 15.46
N THR A 159 1.49 10.24 14.81
CA THR A 159 1.86 9.14 13.89
C THR A 159 2.13 7.84 14.65
N ALA A 160 2.76 7.88 15.82
CA ALA A 160 2.95 6.71 16.67
C ALA A 160 1.60 6.18 17.18
N TYR A 161 0.70 7.07 17.61
CA TYR A 161 -0.65 6.71 18.03
C TYR A 161 -1.44 6.10 16.86
N LEU A 162 -1.47 6.76 15.70
CA LEU A 162 -2.19 6.26 14.53
C LEU A 162 -1.59 4.96 13.98
N GLY A 163 -0.28 4.84 13.97
CA GLY A 163 0.43 3.63 13.55
C GLY A 163 0.17 2.45 14.49
N LEU A 164 0.19 2.69 15.80
CA LEU A 164 -0.05 1.64 16.80
C LEU A 164 -1.54 1.24 16.85
N PHE A 165 -2.45 2.22 16.88
CA PHE A 165 -3.88 1.97 17.06
C PHE A 165 -4.63 1.64 15.78
N PHE A 166 -4.21 2.14 14.62
CA PHE A 166 -4.86 1.84 13.34
C PHE A 166 -3.96 1.03 12.42
N GLY A 167 -2.67 1.35 12.33
CA GLY A 167 -1.73 0.65 11.44
C GLY A 167 -1.60 -0.85 11.73
N ILE A 168 -1.35 -1.22 13.00
CA ILE A 168 -1.20 -2.63 13.39
C ILE A 168 -2.49 -3.43 13.21
N PRO A 169 -3.67 -2.98 13.70
CA PRO A 169 -4.91 -3.73 13.48
C PRO A 169 -5.26 -3.86 12.00
N VAL A 170 -5.08 -2.80 11.20
CA VAL A 170 -5.31 -2.86 9.75
C VAL A 170 -4.34 -3.84 9.09
N PHE A 171 -3.06 -3.87 9.50
CA PHE A 171 -2.11 -4.88 9.03
C PHE A 171 -2.57 -6.30 9.37
N VAL A 172 -2.85 -6.59 10.64
CA VAL A 172 -3.32 -7.90 11.11
C VAL A 172 -4.61 -8.33 10.40
N PHE A 173 -5.44 -7.38 9.99
CA PHE A 173 -6.67 -7.67 9.28
C PHE A 173 -6.47 -7.91 7.77
N THR A 174 -5.44 -7.31 7.16
CA THR A 174 -5.25 -7.30 5.70
C THR A 174 -4.06 -8.14 5.21
N PHE A 175 -3.12 -8.53 6.09
CA PHE A 175 -1.86 -9.18 5.71
C PHE A 175 -2.06 -10.48 4.93
N TRP A 176 -3.12 -11.22 5.24
CA TRP A 176 -3.42 -12.51 4.59
C TRP A 176 -3.66 -12.35 3.09
N LEU A 177 -4.11 -11.18 2.64
CA LEU A 177 -4.30 -10.86 1.22
C LEU A 177 -3.17 -9.99 0.67
N THR A 178 -2.72 -8.98 1.43
CA THR A 178 -1.73 -8.01 0.94
C THR A 178 -0.35 -8.62 0.80
N LEU A 179 0.09 -9.52 1.71
CA LEU A 179 1.41 -10.14 1.61
C LEU A 179 1.53 -11.06 0.37
N PRO A 180 0.57 -11.96 0.07
CA PRO A 180 0.61 -12.74 -1.16
C PRO A 180 0.55 -11.86 -2.42
N LEU A 181 -0.30 -10.84 -2.45
CA LEU A 181 -0.40 -9.92 -3.59
C LEU A 181 0.90 -9.14 -3.81
N GLY A 182 1.54 -8.67 -2.73
CA GLY A 182 2.85 -8.04 -2.79
C GLY A 182 3.93 -8.98 -3.30
N ALA A 183 3.97 -10.22 -2.80
CA ALA A 183 4.90 -11.25 -3.26
C ALA A 183 4.73 -11.58 -4.75
N LEU A 184 3.48 -11.68 -5.21
CA LEU A 184 3.14 -11.91 -6.61
C LEU A 184 3.54 -10.71 -7.48
N GLY A 185 3.20 -9.49 -7.06
CA GLY A 185 3.56 -8.25 -7.73
C GLY A 185 5.06 -8.09 -7.94
N GLY A 186 5.84 -8.27 -6.87
CA GLY A 186 7.30 -8.21 -6.95
C GLY A 186 7.90 -9.34 -7.78
N SER A 187 7.34 -10.55 -7.74
CA SER A 187 7.79 -11.67 -8.58
C SER A 187 7.56 -11.40 -10.07
N ILE A 188 6.37 -10.93 -10.43
CA ILE A 188 6.02 -10.58 -11.81
C ILE A 188 6.92 -9.46 -12.31
N TYR A 189 7.11 -8.41 -11.50
CA TYR A 189 8.01 -7.31 -11.85
C TYR A 189 9.41 -7.79 -12.20
N GLU A 190 10.05 -8.58 -11.33
CA GLU A 190 11.42 -9.06 -11.55
C GLU A 190 11.52 -10.01 -12.77
N ARG A 191 10.51 -10.86 -12.98
CA ARG A 191 10.44 -11.74 -14.17
C ARG A 191 10.27 -10.96 -15.47
N THR A 192 9.43 -9.94 -15.49
CA THR A 192 9.20 -9.14 -16.71
C THR A 192 10.40 -8.24 -17.06
N ARG A 193 11.23 -7.88 -16.08
CA ARG A 193 12.45 -7.12 -16.28
C ARG A 193 13.60 -7.98 -16.82
N THR A 194 13.65 -9.25 -16.43
CA THR A 194 14.72 -10.19 -16.81
C THR A 194 14.46 -10.98 -18.10
N ALA A 195 13.24 -10.87 -18.67
CA ALA A 195 12.80 -11.50 -19.90
C ALA A 195 12.91 -10.57 -21.12
#